data_AF-A0A662UAY5-F1
#
_entry.id   AF-A0A662UAY5-F1
#
_cell.length_a   1.000
_cell.length_b   1.000
_cell.length_c   1.000
_cell.angle_alpha   90.00
_cell.angle_beta   90.00
_cell.angle_gamma   90.00
#
_symmetry.space_group_name_H-M   'P 1'
#
loop_
_entity.id
_entity.type
_entity.pdbx_description
1 polymer ?
#
loop_
_entity_poly.entity_id
_entity_poly.type
_entity_poly.pdbx_seq_one_letter_code
_entity_poly.pdbx_strand_id
1 'polypeptide(L)'
;MGLEVDEETKKALREALKDMVNPVECMVFVTKDPECTYCETTVQLCKLLSETSNGKVVAKIFYEERDEDKKMFKQYKVIRKPSILLYNGYIRYTGIPAGEELKGLIETLIRLSTG
;
A
#
# COMPACT_ATOMS: atom_id res chain seq x y z
N MET A 1 -14.87 -10.14 0.78
CA MET A 1 -15.24 -9.24 1.90
C MET A 1 -14.64 -7.89 1.56
N GLY A 2 -15.45 -6.99 1.00
CA GLY A 2 -14.95 -5.68 0.56
C GLY A 2 -14.71 -4.79 1.76
N LEU A 3 -13.64 -3.99 1.73
CA LEU A 3 -13.49 -2.88 2.66
C LEU A 3 -14.61 -1.87 2.43
N GLU A 4 -15.66 -1.92 3.25
CA GLU A 4 -16.65 -0.84 3.33
C GLU A 4 -16.00 0.31 4.11
N VAL A 5 -15.50 1.29 3.36
CA VAL A 5 -14.90 2.50 3.93
C VAL A 5 -15.89 3.64 3.78
N ASP A 6 -16.41 4.09 4.93
CA ASP A 6 -17.37 5.19 4.99
C ASP A 6 -16.75 6.51 4.51
N GLU A 7 -17.61 7.44 4.06
CA GLU A 7 -17.19 8.74 3.55
C GLU A 7 -16.44 9.57 4.61
N GLU A 8 -16.77 9.39 5.88
CA GLU A 8 -16.05 10.02 6.99
C GLU A 8 -14.59 9.58 7.05
N THR A 9 -14.33 8.27 6.85
CA THR A 9 -12.97 7.73 6.84
C THR A 9 -12.19 8.25 5.63
N LYS A 10 -12.83 8.33 4.46
CA LYS A 10 -12.20 8.91 3.27
C LYS A 10 -11.82 10.38 3.48
N LYS A 11 -12.69 11.14 4.16
CA LYS A 11 -12.44 12.55 4.47
C LYS A 11 -11.26 12.70 5.43
N ALA A 12 -11.19 11.89 6.49
CA ALA A 12 -10.07 11.87 7.43
C ALA A 12 -8.74 11.52 6.72
N LEU A 13 -8.75 10.54 5.81
CA LEU A 13 -7.57 10.20 5.01
C LEU A 13 -7.12 11.35 4.09
N ARG A 14 -8.06 12.02 3.42
CA ARG A 14 -7.75 13.20 2.59
C ARG A 14 -7.15 14.33 3.39
N GLU A 15 -7.65 14.55 4.60
CA GLU A 15 -7.13 15.59 5.50
C GLU A 15 -5.73 15.22 6.00
N ALA A 16 -5.51 13.98 6.43
CA ALA A 16 -4.20 13.52 6.88
C ALA A 16 -3.13 13.55 5.77
N LEU A 17 -3.50 13.18 4.54
CA LEU A 17 -2.59 13.13 3.39
C LEU A 17 -2.46 14.49 2.68
N LYS A 18 -3.10 15.55 3.18
CA LYS A 18 -3.09 16.88 2.59
C LYS A 18 -1.69 17.50 2.57
N ASP A 19 -0.91 17.25 3.61
CA ASP A 19 0.45 17.77 3.80
C ASP A 19 1.52 17.06 2.95
N MET A 20 1.16 16.01 2.22
CA MET A 20 2.08 15.38 1.27
C MET A 20 2.52 16.41 0.21
N VAL A 21 3.81 16.50 -0.08
CA VAL A 21 4.38 17.39 -1.10
C VAL A 21 4.77 16.57 -2.33
N ASN A 22 5.65 15.58 -2.16
CA ASN A 22 6.16 14.76 -3.24
C ASN A 22 5.39 13.44 -3.39
N PRO A 23 5.27 12.88 -4.61
CA PRO A 23 4.67 11.57 -4.79
C PRO A 23 5.51 10.47 -4.12
N VAL A 24 4.84 9.53 -3.47
CA VAL A 24 5.46 8.38 -2.79
C VAL A 24 5.01 7.10 -3.48
N GLU A 25 5.97 6.28 -3.86
CA GLU A 25 5.72 5.00 -4.50
C GLU A 25 5.45 3.90 -3.46
N CYS A 26 4.29 3.26 -3.57
CA CYS A 26 3.89 2.10 -2.78
C CYS A 26 3.95 0.85 -3.65
N MET A 27 4.97 0.03 -3.47
CA MET A 27 5.09 -1.26 -4.16
C MET A 27 4.37 -2.35 -3.36
N VAL A 28 3.25 -2.82 -3.86
CA VAL A 28 2.35 -3.76 -3.20
C VAL A 28 2.51 -5.12 -3.86
N PHE A 29 3.00 -6.10 -3.12
CA PHE A 29 3.24 -7.46 -3.58
C PHE A 29 2.17 -8.39 -3.02
N VAL A 30 1.42 -9.03 -3.92
CA VAL A 30 0.28 -9.88 -3.58
C VAL A 30 0.27 -11.15 -4.43
N THR A 31 -0.62 -12.06 -4.10
CA THR A 31 -0.92 -13.25 -4.90
C THR A 31 -2.43 -13.38 -5.07
N LYS A 32 -2.87 -14.04 -6.15
CA LYS A 32 -4.26 -14.49 -6.32
C LYS A 32 -4.54 -15.82 -5.65
N ASP A 33 -3.57 -16.38 -4.94
CA ASP A 33 -3.77 -17.60 -4.20
C ASP A 33 -4.92 -17.42 -3.18
N PRO A 34 -5.93 -18.32 -3.17
CA PRO A 34 -7.08 -18.21 -2.29
C PRO A 34 -6.73 -18.35 -0.79
N GLU A 35 -5.55 -18.88 -0.45
CA GLU A 35 -5.05 -18.89 0.93
C GLU A 35 -4.66 -17.47 1.40
N CYS A 36 -4.42 -16.52 0.49
CA CYS A 36 -4.12 -15.13 0.84
C CYS A 36 -5.39 -14.28 1.05
N THR A 37 -6.08 -14.52 2.17
CA THR A 37 -7.32 -13.80 2.54
C THR A 37 -7.20 -12.28 2.52
N TYR A 38 -6.02 -11.73 2.83
CA TYR A 38 -5.80 -10.27 2.97
C TYR A 38 -5.18 -9.60 1.74
N CYS A 39 -4.84 -10.36 0.70
CA CYS A 39 -4.20 -9.81 -0.50
C CYS A 39 -5.12 -8.81 -1.22
N GLU A 40 -6.39 -9.17 -1.44
CA GLU A 40 -7.37 -8.30 -2.09
C GLU A 40 -7.63 -7.04 -1.26
N THR A 41 -7.81 -7.21 0.05
CA THR A 41 -8.02 -6.12 1.01
C THR A 41 -6.85 -5.12 1.00
N THR A 42 -5.61 -5.61 0.90
CA THR A 42 -4.41 -4.75 0.83
C THR A 42 -4.38 -3.94 -0.47
N VAL A 43 -4.75 -4.55 -1.60
CA VAL A 43 -4.86 -3.84 -2.88
C VAL A 43 -5.93 -2.74 -2.80
N GLN A 44 -7.09 -3.03 -2.22
CA GLN A 44 -8.14 -2.03 -2.03
C GLN A 44 -7.67 -0.87 -1.13
N LEU A 45 -6.97 -1.17 -0.03
CA LEU A 45 -6.42 -0.15 0.86
C LEU A 45 -5.42 0.77 0.13
N CYS A 46 -4.47 0.22 -0.62
CA CYS A 46 -3.50 1.05 -1.35
C CYS A 46 -4.14 1.87 -2.47
N LYS A 47 -5.17 1.34 -3.14
CA LYS A 47 -5.96 2.11 -4.11
C LYS A 47 -6.72 3.25 -3.44
N LEU A 48 -7.31 3.01 -2.28
CA LEU A 48 -7.98 4.03 -1.49
C LEU A 48 -7.01 5.15 -1.09
N LEU A 49 -5.82 4.81 -0.61
CA LEU A 49 -4.77 5.80 -0.28
C LEU A 49 -4.35 6.61 -1.51
N SER A 50 -4.27 5.97 -2.68
CA SER A 50 -4.00 6.65 -3.95
C SER A 50 -5.11 7.65 -4.31
N GLU A 51 -6.38 7.26 -4.14
CA GLU A 51 -7.54 8.12 -4.36
C GLU A 51 -7.56 9.31 -3.37
N THR A 52 -7.36 9.05 -2.08
CA THR A 52 -7.47 10.08 -1.04
C THR A 52 -6.26 11.01 -0.95
N SER A 53 -5.10 10.59 -1.45
CA SER A 53 -3.91 11.45 -1.60
C SER A 53 -3.90 12.27 -2.90
N ASN A 54 -4.98 12.23 -3.68
CA ASN A 54 -5.08 12.94 -4.96
C ASN A 54 -3.98 12.52 -5.95
N GLY A 55 -3.61 11.23 -5.94
CA GLY A 55 -2.57 10.66 -6.80
C GLY A 55 -1.14 10.80 -6.30
N LYS A 56 -0.90 11.41 -5.12
CA LYS A 56 0.45 11.50 -4.53
C LYS A 56 0.95 10.14 -4.04
N VAL A 57 0.07 9.27 -3.57
CA VAL A 57 0.41 7.87 -3.30
C VAL A 57 0.26 7.09 -4.60
N VAL A 58 1.37 6.56 -5.12
CA VAL A 58 1.39 5.79 -6.37
C VAL A 58 1.46 4.31 -6.04
N ALA A 59 0.31 3.63 -6.06
CA ALA A 59 0.22 2.20 -5.78
C ALA A 59 0.60 1.36 -7.02
N LYS A 60 1.76 0.68 -6.97
CA LYS A 60 2.20 -0.30 -7.96
C LYS A 60 1.95 -1.70 -7.44
N ILE A 61 1.07 -2.45 -8.09
CA ILE A 61 0.63 -3.77 -7.63
C ILE A 61 1.34 -4.84 -8.46
N PHE A 62 2.05 -5.73 -7.79
CA PHE A 62 2.78 -6.86 -8.35
C PHE A 62 2.11 -8.16 -7.91
N TYR A 63 1.79 -9.04 -8.87
CA TYR A 63 1.18 -10.34 -8.62
C TYR A 63 2.20 -11.46 -8.85
N GLU A 64 2.35 -12.38 -7.90
CA GLU A 64 3.32 -13.49 -8.01
C GLU A 64 3.10 -14.36 -9.25
N GLU A 65 1.84 -14.51 -9.66
CA GLU A 65 1.45 -15.32 -10.83
C GLU A 65 1.81 -14.66 -12.17
N ARG A 66 2.14 -13.36 -12.19
CA ARG A 66 2.52 -12.65 -13.41
C ARG A 66 4.03 -12.77 -13.63
N ASP A 67 4.43 -13.38 -14.74
CA ASP A 67 5.85 -13.57 -15.07
C ASP A 67 6.66 -12.26 -15.17
N GLU A 68 6.05 -11.18 -15.63
CA GLU A 68 6.66 -9.84 -15.64
C GLU A 68 7.00 -9.33 -14.22
N ASP A 69 6.15 -9.63 -13.25
CA ASP A 69 6.27 -9.17 -11.87
C ASP A 69 7.26 -10.02 -11.06
N LYS A 70 7.46 -11.30 -11.42
CA LYS A 70 8.39 -12.22 -10.71
C LYS A 70 9.80 -11.64 -10.56
N LYS A 71 10.25 -10.81 -11.49
CA LYS A 71 11.55 -10.11 -11.39
C LYS A 71 11.59 -9.17 -10.19
N MET A 72 10.51 -8.44 -9.93
CA MET A 72 10.39 -7.51 -8.81
C MET A 72 10.36 -8.27 -7.48
N PHE A 73 9.62 -9.39 -7.40
CA PHE A 73 9.63 -10.26 -6.21
C PHE A 73 11.04 -10.74 -5.85
N LYS A 74 11.83 -11.16 -6.85
CA LYS A 74 13.22 -11.59 -6.66
C LYS A 74 14.14 -10.42 -6.30
N GLN A 75 14.03 -9.29 -7.01
CA GLN A 75 14.84 -8.10 -6.79
C GLN A 75 14.69 -7.58 -5.35
N TYR A 76 13.45 -7.47 -4.89
CA TYR A 76 13.14 -6.99 -3.54
C TYR A 76 13.12 -8.11 -2.48
N LYS A 77 13.43 -9.36 -2.85
CA LYS A 77 13.43 -10.52 -1.94
C LYS A 77 12.13 -10.59 -1.11
N VAL A 78 10.99 -10.48 -1.79
CA VAL A 78 9.67 -10.57 -1.15
C VAL A 78 9.28 -12.04 -1.06
N ILE A 79 9.24 -12.56 0.17
CA ILE A 79 8.93 -13.97 0.45
C ILE A 79 7.49 -14.11 0.96
N ARG A 80 7.05 -13.18 1.82
CA ARG A 80 5.73 -13.17 2.45
C ARG A 80 4.79 -12.22 1.70
N LYS A 81 3.52 -12.61 1.57
CA LYS A 81 2.46 -11.82 0.93
C LYS A 81 1.24 -11.74 1.86
N PRO A 82 0.46 -10.63 1.87
CA PRO A 82 0.74 -9.39 1.16
C PRO A 82 1.96 -8.65 1.76
N SER A 83 2.72 -7.92 0.95
CA SER A 83 3.79 -7.04 1.43
C SER A 83 3.70 -5.67 0.76
N ILE A 84 3.90 -4.60 1.52
CA ILE A 84 3.99 -3.23 1.01
C ILE A 84 5.40 -2.72 1.24
N LEU A 85 6.05 -2.29 0.17
CA LEU A 85 7.39 -1.72 0.19
C LEU A 85 7.29 -0.24 -0.15
N LEU A 86 7.89 0.59 0.69
CA LEU A 86 8.06 2.02 0.49
C LEU A 86 9.54 2.35 0.40
N TYR A 87 9.86 3.51 -0.17
CA TYR A 87 11.24 4.01 -0.28
C TYR A 87 12.18 2.93 -0.83
N ASN A 88 11.94 2.46 -2.06
CA ASN A 88 12.74 1.42 -2.72
C ASN A 88 12.97 0.14 -1.89
N GLY A 89 12.01 -0.22 -1.04
CA GLY A 89 12.06 -1.45 -0.24
C GLY A 89 12.87 -1.36 1.05
N TYR A 90 13.38 -0.19 1.42
CA TYR A 90 13.99 0.06 2.73
C TYR A 90 12.95 -0.02 3.85
N ILE A 91 11.73 0.43 3.58
CA ILE A 91 10.59 0.30 4.50
C ILE A 91 9.70 -0.81 3.97
N ARG A 92 9.41 -1.79 4.82
CA ARG A 92 8.62 -2.97 4.47
C ARG A 92 7.57 -3.25 5.54
N TYR A 93 6.32 -3.34 5.10
CA TYR A 93 5.21 -3.89 5.86
C TYR A 93 4.92 -5.28 5.32
N THR A 94 5.05 -6.31 6.16
CA THR A 94 4.68 -7.68 5.82
C THR A 94 3.35 -8.01 6.47
N GLY A 95 2.29 -8.09 5.66
CA GLY A 95 0.90 -8.14 6.13
C GLY A 95 0.12 -6.91 5.68
N ILE A 96 -1.18 -6.89 6.01
CA ILE A 96 -2.03 -5.73 5.79
C ILE A 96 -1.89 -4.77 6.98
N PRO A 97 -1.42 -3.53 6.79
CA PRO A 97 -1.39 -2.51 7.85
C PRO A 97 -2.78 -1.88 8.02
N ALA A 98 -3.75 -2.70 8.46
CA ALA A 98 -5.10 -2.26 8.80
C ALA A 98 -5.24 -2.03 10.31
N GLY A 99 -6.29 -1.32 10.71
CA GLY A 99 -6.54 -1.02 12.13
C GLY A 99 -5.55 -0.01 12.70
N GLU A 100 -4.91 -0.33 13.82
CA GLU A 100 -3.99 0.60 14.51
C GLU A 100 -2.74 0.94 13.67
N GLU A 101 -2.27 0.00 12.84
CA GLU A 101 -1.08 0.20 11.99
C GLU A 101 -1.33 1.17 10.83
N LEU A 102 -2.59 1.45 10.49
CA LEU A 102 -2.93 2.37 9.41
C LEU A 102 -2.41 3.78 9.68
N LYS A 103 -2.45 4.24 10.93
CA LYS A 103 -1.94 5.55 11.32
C LYS A 103 -0.42 5.65 11.11
N GLY A 104 0.31 4.58 11.45
CA GLY A 104 1.75 4.51 11.23
C GLY A 104 2.13 4.50 9.75
N LEU A 105 1.33 3.81 8.92
CA LEU A 105 1.50 3.86 7.46
C LEU A 105 1.30 5.28 6.92
N ILE A 106 0.21 5.96 7.31
CA ILE A 106 -0.09 7.33 6.86
C ILE A 106 1.04 8.28 7.26
N GLU A 107 1.48 8.23 8.51
CA GLU A 107 2.60 9.07 8.98
C GLU A 107 3.88 8.81 8.16
N THR A 108 4.17 7.55 7.87
CA THR A 108 5.32 7.17 7.04
C THR A 108 5.22 7.75 5.64
N LEU A 109 4.03 7.70 5.01
CA LEU A 109 3.80 8.29 3.69
C LEU A 109 4.01 9.81 3.70
N ILE A 110 3.51 10.50 4.72
CA ILE A 110 3.69 11.95 4.86
C ILE A 110 5.18 12.28 5.01
N ARG A 111 5.90 11.59 5.90
CA ARG A 111 7.34 11.81 6.13
C ARG A 111 8.17 11.55 4.87
N LEU A 112 7.89 10.48 4.15
CA LEU A 112 8.56 10.19 2.87
C LEU A 112 8.25 11.23 1.80
N SER A 113 7.08 11.87 1.88
CA SER A 113 6.64 12.90 0.95
C SER A 113 7.27 14.27 1.23
N THR A 114 7.50 14.60 2.50
CA THR A 114 8.05 15.90 2.92
C THR A 114 9.57 15.94 3.00
N GLY A 115 10.23 14.78 3.18
CA GLY A 115 11.69 14.67 3.33
C GLY A 115 12.14 14.81 4.77
#